data_AF-A0A2V5V129-F1
#
_entry.id   AF-A0A2V5V129-F1
#
_cell.length_a   1.000
_cell.length_b   1.000
_cell.length_c   1.000
_cell.angle_alpha   90.00
_cell.angle_beta   90.00
_cell.angle_gamma   90.00
#
_symmetry.space_group_name_H-M   'P 1'
#
loop_
_entity.id
_entity.type
_entity.pdbx_description
1 polymer ?
#
loop_
_entity_poly.entity_id
_entity_poly.type
_entity_poly.pdbx_seq_one_letter_code
_entity_poly.pdbx_strand_id
1 'polypeptide(L)'
;GSTSVVRARAHRPDICLPNVGWHQISDRGVAQYAVERGFSVPFRHVAFVHRRSGAIAHTFFCLQEDELHPTEPRPDLQISNGFQPRADWSFRGRARVVFNGVRNLGQQVMELIFVSSPEVDDAAAERKFVELVPKLIKVEDEK
;
A
#
# COMPACT_ATOMS: atom_id res chain seq x y z
N GLY A 1 -8.06 7.44 19.19
CA GLY A 1 -8.13 7.25 17.73
C GLY A 1 -8.15 5.78 17.37
N SER A 2 -9.31 5.13 17.43
CA SER A 2 -9.42 3.65 17.35
C SER A 2 -9.93 3.11 16.01
N THR A 3 -10.33 3.96 15.06
CA THR A 3 -11.01 3.50 13.82
C THR A 3 -10.26 3.84 12.53
N SER A 4 -9.44 4.90 12.49
CA SER A 4 -8.71 5.31 11.28
C SER A 4 -7.55 4.38 10.95
N VAL A 5 -6.73 4.05 11.95
CA VAL A 5 -5.57 3.15 11.82
C VAL A 5 -5.97 1.75 11.35
N VAL A 6 -7.07 1.22 11.90
CA VAL A 6 -7.59 -0.10 11.50
C VAL A 6 -8.10 -0.08 10.07
N ARG A 7 -8.67 1.04 9.61
CA ARG A 7 -9.25 1.16 8.26
C ARG A 7 -8.20 1.35 7.18
N ALA A 8 -7.19 2.19 7.40
CA ALA A 8 -6.11 2.39 6.43
C ALA A 8 -5.30 1.10 6.21
N ARG A 9 -5.01 0.35 7.27
CA ARG A 9 -4.33 -0.96 7.17
C ARG A 9 -5.23 -2.09 6.64
N ALA A 10 -6.55 -1.97 6.72
CA ALA A 10 -7.48 -2.96 6.20
C ALA A 10 -7.88 -2.72 4.73
N HIS A 11 -7.74 -1.50 4.21
CA HIS A 11 -8.04 -1.16 2.82
C HIS A 11 -6.80 -1.27 1.92
N ARG A 12 -6.24 -2.48 1.86
CA ARG A 12 -5.11 -2.79 0.98
C ARG A 12 -5.58 -3.54 -0.27
N PRO A 13 -4.89 -3.38 -1.41
CA PRO A 13 -5.28 -4.06 -2.65
C PRO A 13 -5.37 -5.58 -2.50
N ASP A 14 -4.47 -6.20 -1.72
CA ASP A 14 -4.46 -7.64 -1.44
C ASP A 14 -5.62 -8.13 -0.56
N ILE A 15 -6.36 -7.22 0.07
CA ILE A 15 -7.56 -7.54 0.85
C ILE A 15 -8.81 -7.24 0.03
N CYS A 16 -8.89 -6.05 -0.56
CA CYS A 16 -10.08 -5.56 -1.25
C CYS A 16 -10.29 -6.24 -2.60
N LEU A 17 -9.24 -6.44 -3.40
CA LEU A 17 -9.39 -6.97 -4.76
C LEU A 17 -9.74 -8.46 -4.76
N PRO A 18 -9.14 -9.33 -3.93
CA PRO A 18 -9.55 -10.74 -3.86
C PRO A 18 -11.02 -10.93 -3.47
N ASN A 19 -11.54 -10.09 -2.56
CA ASN A 19 -12.94 -10.14 -2.14
C ASN A 19 -13.93 -9.82 -3.27
N VAL A 20 -13.49 -9.10 -4.31
CA VAL A 20 -14.33 -8.75 -5.47
C VAL A 20 -13.93 -9.50 -6.75
N GLY A 21 -13.24 -10.64 -6.61
CA GLY A 21 -13.04 -11.59 -7.71
C GLY A 21 -11.72 -11.45 -8.48
N TRP A 22 -10.78 -10.67 -7.96
CA TRP A 22 -9.43 -10.60 -8.51
C TRP A 22 -8.51 -11.66 -7.89
N HIS A 23 -7.45 -12.03 -8.61
CA HIS A 23 -6.43 -12.94 -8.12
C HIS A 23 -5.05 -12.34 -8.38
N GLN A 24 -4.21 -12.29 -7.35
CA GLN A 24 -2.86 -11.76 -7.48
C GLN A 24 -2.03 -12.65 -8.40
N ILE A 25 -1.31 -12.04 -9.34
CA ILE A 25 -0.45 -12.74 -10.31
C ILE A 25 1.01 -12.31 -10.23
N SER A 26 1.29 -11.13 -9.66
CA SER A 26 2.65 -10.59 -9.48
C SER A 26 2.70 -9.69 -8.26
N ASP A 27 3.83 -9.66 -7.55
CA ASP A 27 4.16 -8.69 -6.51
C ASP A 27 5.64 -8.32 -6.67
N ARG A 28 5.89 -7.08 -7.06
CA ARG A 28 7.24 -6.57 -7.33
C ARG A 28 7.89 -5.95 -6.12
N GLY A 29 7.22 -5.97 -4.96
CA GLY A 29 7.70 -5.33 -3.75
C GLY A 29 7.64 -3.81 -3.82
N VAL A 30 8.37 -3.16 -2.92
CA VAL A 30 8.40 -1.70 -2.76
C VAL A 30 9.54 -1.13 -3.60
N ALA A 31 9.23 -0.13 -4.43
CA ALA A 31 10.21 0.68 -5.15
C ALA A 31 10.06 2.17 -4.80
N GLN A 32 11.13 2.93 -4.96
CA GLN A 32 11.16 4.37 -4.74
C GLN A 32 10.88 5.10 -6.06
N TYR A 33 9.84 5.93 -6.09
CA TYR A 33 9.44 6.66 -7.28
C TYR A 33 9.76 8.14 -7.09
N ALA A 34 10.62 8.67 -7.96
CA ALA A 34 10.96 10.08 -7.93
C ALA A 34 9.73 10.93 -8.23
N VAL A 35 9.46 11.89 -7.36
CA VAL A 35 8.43 12.93 -7.54
C VAL A 35 9.09 14.19 -8.06
N GLU A 36 10.17 14.60 -7.41
CA GLU A 36 11.00 15.74 -7.78
C GLU A 36 12.45 15.52 -7.34
N ARG A 37 13.31 16.53 -7.54
CA ARG A 37 14.73 16.41 -7.25
C ARG A 37 14.96 16.19 -5.75
N GLY A 38 15.44 15.00 -5.39
CA GLY A 38 15.78 14.66 -4.02
C GLY A 38 14.59 14.19 -3.17
N PHE A 39 13.39 14.09 -3.77
CA PHE A 39 12.20 13.60 -3.09
C PHE A 39 11.56 12.45 -3.88
N SER A 40 11.48 11.29 -3.22
CA SER A 40 10.90 10.06 -3.76
C SER A 40 9.89 9.50 -2.77
N VAL A 41 8.86 8.84 -3.29
CA VAL A 41 7.80 8.22 -2.49
C VAL A 41 7.82 6.71 -2.72
N PRO A 42 7.76 5.88 -1.65
CA PRO A 42 7.74 4.44 -1.79
C PRO A 42 6.36 3.94 -2.21
N PHE A 43 6.28 3.17 -3.30
CA PHE A 43 5.06 2.41 -3.63
C PHE A 43 5.38 0.93 -3.78
N ARG A 44 4.44 0.09 -3.35
CA ARG A 44 4.42 -1.33 -3.67
C ARG A 44 3.61 -1.57 -4.94
N HIS A 45 4.18 -2.34 -5.86
CA HIS A 45 3.52 -2.71 -7.12
C HIS A 45 3.04 -4.17 -7.08
N VAL A 46 1.73 -4.38 -7.23
CA VAL A 46 1.11 -5.70 -7.25
C VAL A 46 0.13 -5.78 -8.42
N ALA A 47 0.20 -6.86 -9.20
CA ALA A 47 -0.72 -7.09 -10.31
C ALA A 47 -1.74 -8.18 -9.97
N PHE A 48 -2.96 -7.99 -10.45
CA PHE A 48 -4.07 -8.92 -10.27
C PHE A 48 -4.78 -9.19 -11.60
N VAL A 49 -5.30 -10.41 -11.77
CA VAL A 49 -6.20 -10.78 -12.87
C VAL A 49 -7.63 -10.94 -12.36
N HIS A 50 -8.61 -10.39 -13.07
CA HIS A 50 -10.01 -10.60 -12.76
C HIS A 50 -10.49 -11.93 -13.32
N ARG A 51 -10.98 -12.83 -12.44
CA ARG A 51 -11.28 -14.23 -12.80
C ARG A 51 -12.29 -14.41 -13.94
N ARG A 52 -13.21 -13.46 -14.12
CA ARG A 52 -14.27 -13.56 -15.14
C ARG A 52 -13.92 -12.88 -16.46
N SER A 53 -13.32 -11.70 -16.40
CA SER A 53 -13.07 -10.88 -17.58
C SER A 53 -11.66 -11.04 -18.14
N GLY A 54 -10.73 -11.63 -17.38
CA GLY A 54 -9.31 -11.66 -17.73
C GLY A 54 -8.63 -10.29 -17.69
N ALA A 55 -9.33 -9.25 -17.24
CA ALA A 55 -8.75 -7.91 -17.10
C ALA A 55 -7.60 -7.94 -16.09
N ILE A 56 -6.58 -7.10 -16.32
CA ILE A 56 -5.43 -6.96 -15.44
C ILE A 56 -5.53 -5.65 -14.68
N ALA A 57 -5.26 -5.69 -13.39
CA ALA A 57 -5.17 -4.53 -12.52
C ALA A 57 -3.75 -4.44 -11.95
N HIS A 58 -3.00 -3.41 -12.34
CA HIS A 58 -1.74 -3.06 -11.69
C HIS A 58 -2.03 -2.02 -10.61
N THR A 59 -1.69 -2.36 -9.38
CA THR A 59 -1.93 -1.54 -8.20
C THR A 59 -0.60 -0.98 -7.70
N PHE A 60 -0.57 0.30 -7.41
CA PHE A 60 0.55 1.01 -6.79
C PHE A 60 0.06 1.57 -5.48
N PHE A 61 0.57 1.01 -4.38
CA PHE A 61 0.10 1.31 -3.03
C PHE A 61 1.22 1.93 -2.18
N CYS A 62 0.95 3.12 -1.64
CA CYS A 62 1.80 3.81 -0.68
C CYS A 62 1.04 3.98 0.64
N LEU A 63 1.67 3.59 1.75
CA LEU A 63 1.20 3.89 3.09
C LEU A 63 2.26 4.75 3.78
N GLN A 64 1.82 5.91 4.28
CA GLN A 64 2.61 6.82 5.12
C GLN A 64 2.01 6.85 6.53
N GLU A 65 2.85 6.95 7.53
CA GLU A 65 2.46 7.15 8.94
C GLU A 65 3.12 8.43 9.44
N ASP A 66 2.43 9.24 10.25
CA ASP A 66 2.95 10.50 10.79
C ASP A 66 4.23 10.30 11.63
N GLU A 67 4.35 9.15 12.30
CA GLU A 67 5.56 8.77 13.04
C GLU A 67 5.71 7.25 13.11
N LEU A 68 6.90 6.75 12.73
CA LEU A 68 7.27 5.34 12.83
C LEU A 68 8.08 5.11 14.11
N HIS A 69 7.61 4.19 14.97
CA HIS A 69 8.40 3.78 16.13
C HIS A 69 9.61 2.93 15.66
N PRO A 70 10.87 3.30 15.99
CA PRO A 70 12.07 2.71 15.38
C PRO A 70 12.23 1.19 15.53
N THR A 71 11.64 0.62 16.57
CA THR A 71 11.83 -0.79 16.94
C THR A 71 10.59 -1.65 16.71
N GLU A 72 9.52 -1.10 16.15
CA GLU A 72 8.27 -1.84 16.03
C GLU A 72 8.23 -2.63 14.71
N PRO A 73 8.23 -3.98 14.76
CA PRO A 73 8.11 -4.80 13.57
C PRO A 73 6.78 -4.55 12.87
N ARG A 74 6.81 -4.38 11.54
CA ARG A 74 5.65 -4.07 10.68
C ARG A 74 5.26 -5.24 9.75
N PRO A 75 4.99 -6.45 10.27
CA PRO A 75 4.67 -7.58 9.41
C PRO A 75 3.32 -7.35 8.68
N ASP A 76 2.43 -6.55 9.26
CA ASP A 76 1.14 -6.14 8.70
C ASP A 76 1.26 -5.13 7.53
N LEU A 77 2.42 -4.50 7.34
CA LEU A 77 2.70 -3.69 6.14
C LEU A 77 3.30 -4.51 5.01
N GLN A 78 3.68 -5.75 5.28
CA GLN A 78 4.11 -6.66 4.24
C GLN A 78 2.85 -7.21 3.56
N ILE A 79 2.73 -6.98 2.25
CA ILE A 79 1.74 -7.69 1.44
C ILE A 79 2.21 -9.14 1.37
N SER A 80 1.38 -10.00 1.91
CA SER A 80 1.47 -11.45 1.91
C SER A 80 0.30 -11.96 1.10
N ASN A 81 0.46 -13.03 0.32
CA ASN A 81 -0.56 -13.65 -0.55
C ASN A 81 -1.88 -14.02 0.19
N GLY A 82 -2.68 -13.03 0.58
CA GLY A 82 -3.88 -13.18 1.41
C GLY A 82 -3.65 -13.61 2.87
N PHE A 83 -2.41 -13.84 3.32
CA PHE A 83 -2.11 -14.41 4.65
C PHE A 83 -1.58 -13.36 5.61
N GLN A 84 -2.47 -12.61 6.26
CA GLN A 84 -2.05 -11.65 7.29
C GLN A 84 -1.15 -12.32 8.34
N PRO A 85 0.03 -11.78 8.66
CA PRO A 85 0.61 -12.06 9.95
C PRO A 85 -0.42 -11.63 11.00
N ARG A 86 -0.76 -12.55 11.91
CA ARG A 86 -1.78 -12.32 12.94
C ARG A 86 -1.33 -11.18 13.85
N ALA A 87 -1.68 -9.95 13.49
CA ALA A 87 -1.57 -8.83 14.39
C ALA A 87 -2.52 -9.10 15.57
N ASP A 88 -1.98 -9.13 16.79
CA ASP A 88 -2.76 -9.34 18.01
C ASP A 88 -3.56 -8.08 18.32
N TRP A 89 -4.75 -8.00 17.74
CA TRP A 89 -5.70 -6.91 17.97
C TRP A 89 -6.53 -7.08 19.24
N SER A 90 -6.22 -8.07 20.09
CA SER A 90 -6.88 -8.23 21.39
C SER A 90 -6.66 -7.00 22.28
N PHE A 91 -7.49 -6.83 23.30
CA PHE A 91 -7.29 -5.75 24.27
C PHE A 91 -5.87 -5.78 24.88
N ARG A 92 -5.34 -6.98 25.14
CA ARG A 92 -3.97 -7.16 25.67
C ARG A 92 -2.90 -6.77 24.65
N GLY A 93 -3.07 -7.14 23.39
CA GLY A 93 -2.17 -6.73 22.31
C GLY A 93 -2.16 -5.21 22.12
N ARG A 94 -3.34 -4.58 22.11
CA ARG A 94 -3.47 -3.11 22.02
C ARG A 94 -2.86 -2.39 23.22
N ALA A 95 -3.09 -2.87 24.43
CA ALA A 95 -2.47 -2.30 25.63
C ALA A 95 -0.94 -2.40 25.58
N ARG A 96 -0.41 -3.56 25.17
CA ARG A 96 1.03 -3.79 25.00
C ARG A 96 1.66 -2.79 24.01
N VAL A 97 1.03 -2.57 22.86
CA VAL A 97 1.49 -1.60 21.84
C VAL A 97 1.55 -0.19 22.44
N VAL A 98 0.51 0.24 23.17
CA VAL A 98 0.49 1.54 23.86
C VAL A 98 1.58 1.64 24.93
N PHE A 99 1.77 0.60 25.75
CA PHE A 99 2.84 0.57 26.77
C PHE A 99 4.24 0.58 26.16
N ASN A 100 4.41 0.05 24.95
CA ASN A 100 5.65 0.09 24.20
C ASN A 100 5.90 1.45 23.49
N GLY A 101 5.08 2.47 23.77
CA GLY A 101 5.25 3.80 23.17
C GLY A 101 4.77 3.92 21.73
N VAL A 102 4.18 2.87 21.16
CA VAL A 102 3.63 2.91 19.81
C VAL A 102 2.28 3.60 19.83
N ARG A 103 2.23 4.80 19.24
CA ARG A 103 1.04 5.66 19.25
C ARG A 103 0.17 5.51 18.00
N ASN A 104 0.67 4.89 16.93
CA ASN A 104 0.04 4.84 15.59
C ASN A 104 -0.54 6.22 15.23
N LEU A 105 0.33 7.24 15.26
CA LEU A 105 0.00 8.59 14.79
C LEU A 105 -0.42 8.49 13.31
N GLY A 106 -1.25 9.42 12.83
CA GLY A 106 -2.12 9.27 11.66
C GLY A 106 -1.55 8.50 10.47
N GLN A 107 -2.42 7.79 9.76
CA GLN A 107 -2.04 7.01 8.58
C GLN A 107 -2.69 7.61 7.34
N GLN A 108 -1.89 7.73 6.29
CA GLN A 108 -2.32 8.17 4.98
C GLN A 108 -2.02 7.07 3.97
N VAL A 109 -3.00 6.76 3.12
CA VAL A 109 -2.87 5.79 2.04
C VAL A 109 -3.05 6.52 0.73
N MET A 110 -2.18 6.21 -0.22
CA MET A 110 -2.39 6.53 -1.63
C MET A 110 -2.36 5.24 -2.45
N GLU A 111 -3.42 5.03 -3.20
CA GLU A 111 -3.58 3.87 -4.09
C GLU A 111 -3.88 4.37 -5.50
N LEU A 112 -3.15 3.83 -6.48
CA LEU A 112 -3.43 4.02 -7.89
C LEU A 112 -3.58 2.65 -8.56
N ILE A 113 -4.64 2.48 -9.35
CA ILE A 113 -4.90 1.23 -10.06
C ILE A 113 -5.03 1.51 -11.55
N PHE A 114 -4.19 0.86 -12.36
CA PHE A 114 -4.40 0.76 -13.80
C PHE A 114 -5.15 -0.54 -14.10
N VAL A 115 -6.38 -0.43 -14.58
CA VAL A 115 -7.16 -1.56 -15.08
C VAL A 115 -7.10 -1.57 -16.60
N SER A 116 -6.70 -2.68 -17.21
CA SER A 116 -6.59 -2.82 -18.66
C SER A 116 -7.17 -4.12 -19.19
N SER A 117 -7.63 -4.05 -20.44
CA SER A 117 -7.93 -5.17 -21.32
C SER A 117 -7.72 -4.66 -22.76
N PRO A 118 -6.71 -5.13 -23.53
CA PRO A 118 -5.85 -6.30 -23.29
C PRO A 118 -4.81 -6.10 -22.17
N GLU A 119 -4.11 -7.20 -21.84
CA GLU A 119 -3.05 -7.25 -20.82
C GLU A 119 -1.94 -6.25 -21.13
N VAL A 120 -1.60 -5.46 -20.12
CA VAL A 120 -0.41 -4.60 -20.09
C VAL A 120 0.60 -5.33 -19.21
N ASP A 121 1.85 -5.41 -19.64
CA ASP A 121 2.88 -6.05 -18.81
C ASP A 121 3.28 -5.16 -17.63
N ASP A 122 3.87 -5.76 -16.61
CA ASP A 122 4.34 -5.07 -15.40
C ASP A 122 5.27 -3.88 -15.74
N ALA A 123 6.15 -4.02 -16.71
CA ALA A 123 7.15 -3.00 -17.05
C ALA A 123 6.50 -1.79 -17.74
N ALA A 124 5.47 -2.01 -18.55
CA ALA A 124 4.68 -0.98 -19.20
C ALA A 124 3.82 -0.22 -18.17
N ALA A 125 3.21 -0.94 -17.23
CA ALA A 125 2.51 -0.32 -16.10
C ALA A 125 3.47 0.54 -15.25
N GLU A 126 4.66 0.03 -14.95
CA GLU A 126 5.72 0.72 -14.21
C GLU A 126 6.15 2.02 -14.92
N ARG A 127 6.48 1.96 -16.22
CA ARG A 127 6.86 3.14 -17.01
C ARG A 127 5.77 4.21 -16.97
N LYS A 128 4.51 3.80 -17.15
CA LYS A 128 3.36 4.70 -17.09
C LYS A 128 3.20 5.32 -15.70
N PHE A 129 3.45 4.56 -14.64
CA PHE A 129 3.37 5.07 -13.28
C PHE A 129 4.49 6.07 -12.98
N VAL A 130 5.74 5.78 -13.38
CA VAL A 130 6.88 6.69 -13.26
C VAL A 130 6.61 8.04 -13.93
N GLU A 131 5.97 8.05 -15.11
CA GLU A 131 5.59 9.30 -15.80
C GLU A 131 4.44 10.07 -15.12
N LEU A 132 3.64 9.38 -14.31
CA LEU A 132 2.43 9.91 -13.69
C LEU A 132 2.68 10.43 -12.27
N VAL A 133 3.54 9.78 -11.49
CA VAL A 133 3.80 10.11 -10.08
C VAL A 133 4.16 11.59 -9.86
N PRO A 134 5.09 12.21 -10.62
CA PRO A 134 5.41 13.64 -10.49
C PRO A 134 4.23 14.58 -10.76
N LYS A 135 3.18 14.10 -11.46
CA LYS A 135 1.98 14.89 -11.77
C LYS A 135 0.89 14.74 -10.70
N LEU A 136 0.94 13.64 -9.94
CA LEU A 136 -0.03 13.34 -8.88
C LEU A 136 0.38 13.94 -7.54
N ILE A 137 1.68 14.06 -7.29
CA ILE A 137 2.22 14.53 -6.02
C ILE A 137 2.89 15.88 -6.26
N LYS A 138 2.45 16.90 -5.52
CA LYS A 138 3.10 18.21 -5.48
C LYS A 138 3.80 18.36 -4.14
N VAL A 139 5.04 18.83 -4.17
CA VAL A 139 5.72 19.27 -2.96
C VAL A 139 5.38 20.74 -2.76
N GLU A 140 4.87 21.06 -1.57
CA GLU A 140 4.62 22.44 -1.15
C GLU A 140 5.75 22.82 -0.20
N ASP A 141 6.47 23.90 -0.54
CA ASP A 141 7.42 24.51 0.40
C ASP A 141 6.62 25.22 1.51
N GLU A 142 6.90 24.90 2.78
CA GLU A 142 6.41 25.72 3.88
C GLU A 142 6.97 27.14 3.74
N LYS A 143 6.09 28.13 3.65
CA LYS A 143 6.42 29.56 3.68
C LYS A 143 6.57 30.07 5.11
#